data_AF-A0A1I1QYT7-F1
#
_entry.id   AF-A0A1I1QYT7-F1
#
_cell.length_a   1.000
_cell.length_b   1.000
_cell.length_c   1.000
_cell.angle_alpha   90.00
_cell.angle_beta   90.00
_cell.angle_gamma   90.00
#
_symmetry.space_group_name_H-M   'P 1'
#
loop_
_entity.id
_entity.type
_entity.pdbx_description
1 polymer ?
#
loop_
_entity_poly.entity_id
_entity_poly.type
_entity_poly.pdbx_seq_one_letter_code
_entity_poly.pdbx_strand_id
1 'polypeptide(L)'
;MATFRLTDRAAREQAEQQLAPGAARSTAGRGRARPEPEDPLRTAYERDRDRILHAKAFRRLKHKTQVFLHPDGDHFVTRLTHTLQVTQVARSLAAALGLNETLAEAIALGHDVGHSPFGHIGEEALDPYVPGGWHHAAQGVRIVERLEDLNLTWEVRDGVRAHSWKIDPPPTTREAECVRYADRIGYLSHDALDAVRAGVLEPGDLPARAREVFGEPGSQMVGAMIDAVVAGSLADGGRVVMAPGPLEAMHELRAFMFERVYGSEVAAGQKHVAIDVIRRLVEHYLAHPEQIPDSYRDADADTMTQVVDHVTGMTDRYALTTHDRLFGADATNLMRPLLP
;
A
#
# COMPACT_ATOMS: atom_id res chain seq x y z
N MET A 1 -1.51 -0.90 46.25
CA MET A 1 -1.72 -1.75 45.05
C MET A 1 -0.93 -1.15 43.90
N ALA A 2 -0.21 -1.94 43.12
CA ALA A 2 0.43 -1.45 41.91
C ALA A 2 -0.67 -1.04 40.91
N THR A 3 -0.63 0.20 40.44
CA THR A 3 -1.59 0.73 39.46
C THR A 3 -1.34 0.21 38.05
N PHE A 4 -0.16 -0.37 37.81
CA PHE A 4 0.25 -0.95 36.54
C PHE A 4 0.53 -2.45 36.70
N ARG A 5 0.24 -3.20 35.64
CA ARG A 5 0.56 -4.62 35.50
C ARG A 5 1.51 -4.80 34.31
N LEU A 6 2.58 -5.57 34.48
CA LEU A 6 3.42 -5.99 33.37
C LEU A 6 2.64 -6.97 32.49
N THR A 7 2.53 -6.65 31.21
CA THR A 7 2.00 -7.54 30.16
C THR A 7 3.14 -7.87 29.22
N ASP A 8 3.86 -8.94 29.56
CA ASP A 8 4.96 -9.50 28.79
C ASP A 8 4.46 -10.23 27.53
N ARG A 9 5.39 -10.78 26.74
CA ARG A 9 5.05 -11.49 25.50
C ARG A 9 4.09 -12.65 25.73
N ALA A 10 4.34 -13.49 26.74
CA ALA A 10 3.51 -14.66 27.01
C ALA A 10 2.07 -14.27 27.36
N ALA A 11 1.89 -13.19 28.14
CA ALA A 11 0.56 -12.67 28.45
C ALA A 11 -0.18 -12.14 27.20
N ARG A 12 0.54 -11.52 26.26
CA ARG A 12 -0.06 -11.05 24.98
C ARG A 12 -0.45 -12.23 24.09
N GLU A 13 0.44 -13.21 23.92
CA GLU A 13 0.17 -14.43 23.14
C GLU A 13 -0.98 -15.26 23.74
N GLN A 14 -1.13 -15.25 25.06
CA GLN A 14 -2.28 -15.85 25.74
C GLN A 14 -3.59 -15.08 25.45
N ALA A 15 -3.54 -13.75 25.35
CA ALA A 15 -4.70 -12.95 24.98
C ALA A 15 -5.17 -13.26 23.54
N GLU A 16 -4.24 -13.56 22.63
CA GLU A 16 -4.58 -13.97 21.26
C GLU A 16 -5.45 -15.25 21.24
N GLN A 17 -5.39 -16.11 22.26
CA GLN A 17 -6.24 -17.31 22.35
C GLN A 17 -7.75 -17.01 22.41
N GLN A 18 -8.13 -15.77 22.74
CA GLN A 18 -9.53 -15.31 22.77
C GLN A 18 -10.03 -14.80 21.42
N LEU A 19 -9.15 -14.61 20.43
CA LEU A 19 -9.54 -14.21 19.08
C LEU A 19 -10.33 -15.35 18.40
N ALA A 20 -11.01 -15.02 17.30
CA ALA A 20 -11.81 -15.97 16.53
C ALA A 20 -10.98 -17.19 16.08
N PRO A 21 -11.60 -18.37 15.87
CA PRO A 21 -10.89 -19.58 15.42
C PRO A 21 -10.13 -19.39 14.10
N GLY A 22 -10.60 -18.44 13.28
CA GLY A 22 -10.00 -18.13 12.01
C GLY A 22 -8.84 -17.14 12.02
N ALA A 23 -8.54 -16.57 13.17
CA ALA A 23 -7.53 -15.52 13.30
C ALA A 23 -6.12 -16.11 13.39
N ALA A 24 -5.15 -15.42 12.81
CA ALA A 24 -3.75 -15.80 12.94
C ALA A 24 -3.26 -15.61 14.39
N ARG A 25 -2.34 -16.48 14.81
CA ARG A 25 -1.68 -16.43 16.12
C ARG A 25 -0.20 -16.25 15.91
N SER A 26 0.43 -15.34 16.65
CA SER A 26 1.88 -15.12 16.54
C SER A 26 2.69 -16.35 16.93
N THR A 27 2.12 -17.27 17.69
CA THR A 27 2.73 -18.54 18.12
C THR A 27 2.50 -19.72 17.18
N ALA A 28 1.53 -19.64 16.26
CA ALA A 28 1.18 -20.72 15.33
C ALA A 28 1.55 -20.42 13.86
N GLY A 29 2.31 -19.34 13.64
CA GLY A 29 2.77 -18.95 12.31
C GLY A 29 3.93 -19.81 11.79
N ARG A 30 4.27 -19.63 10.51
CA ARG A 30 5.46 -20.21 9.88
C ARG A 30 6.75 -19.51 10.32
N GLY A 31 6.64 -18.37 10.99
CA GLY A 31 7.74 -17.66 11.61
C GLY A 31 8.64 -16.93 10.60
N ARG A 32 9.87 -16.66 11.01
CA ARG A 32 10.86 -15.86 10.26
C ARG A 32 11.77 -16.78 9.44
N ALA A 33 12.29 -16.27 8.33
CA ALA A 33 13.22 -17.01 7.49
C ALA A 33 14.55 -17.30 8.22
N ARG A 34 15.05 -16.31 8.98
CA ARG A 34 16.22 -16.49 9.85
C ARG A 34 15.78 -16.54 11.32
N PRO A 35 16.18 -17.57 12.07
CA PRO A 35 15.93 -17.62 13.51
C PRO A 35 16.57 -16.44 14.22
N GLU A 36 15.85 -15.88 15.18
CA GLU A 36 16.32 -14.80 16.05
C GLU A 36 15.72 -14.98 17.45
N PRO A 37 16.39 -14.49 18.50
CA PRO A 37 15.82 -14.51 19.84
C PRO A 37 14.46 -13.79 19.89
N GLU A 38 13.54 -14.37 20.65
CA GLU A 38 12.24 -13.77 20.91
C GLU A 38 12.38 -12.51 21.78
N ASP A 39 11.54 -11.52 21.51
CA ASP A 39 11.46 -10.32 22.34
C ASP A 39 10.69 -10.65 23.64
N PRO A 40 11.15 -10.22 24.82
CA PRO A 40 10.50 -10.57 26.08
C PRO A 40 9.14 -9.89 26.29
N LEU A 41 8.85 -8.81 25.55
CA LEU A 41 7.64 -8.01 25.75
C LEU A 41 6.68 -8.07 24.55
N ARG A 42 7.22 -8.13 23.33
CA ARG A 42 6.44 -7.98 22.09
C ARG A 42 6.21 -9.31 21.39
N THR A 43 5.01 -9.50 20.83
CA THR A 43 4.72 -10.64 19.94
C THR A 43 5.49 -10.52 18.62
N ALA A 44 5.53 -11.61 17.84
CA ALA A 44 6.22 -11.61 16.56
C ALA A 44 5.67 -10.55 15.59
N TYR A 45 4.35 -10.34 15.56
CA TYR A 45 3.70 -9.35 14.69
C TYR A 45 3.91 -7.91 15.17
N GLU A 46 3.98 -7.67 16.48
CA GLU A 46 4.33 -6.34 17.02
C GLU A 46 5.75 -5.94 16.62
N ARG A 47 6.69 -6.88 16.66
CA ARG A 47 8.06 -6.63 16.18
C ARG A 47 8.10 -6.31 14.70
N ASP A 48 7.28 -6.99 13.89
CA ASP A 48 7.22 -6.75 12.44
C ASP A 48 6.67 -5.37 12.11
N ARG A 49 5.56 -4.99 12.74
CA ARG A 49 5.01 -3.64 12.66
C ARG A 49 6.09 -2.60 12.97
N ASP A 50 6.80 -2.78 14.08
CA ASP A 50 7.81 -1.83 14.53
C ASP A 50 8.97 -1.75 13.53
N ARG A 51 9.42 -2.88 12.96
CA ARG A 51 10.47 -2.90 11.92
C ARG A 51 10.04 -2.17 10.65
N ILE A 52 8.83 -2.40 10.17
CA ILE A 52 8.28 -1.71 8.99
C ILE A 52 8.21 -0.20 9.25
N LEU A 53 7.69 0.21 10.40
CA LEU A 53 7.53 1.63 10.75
C LEU A 53 8.89 2.38 10.77
N HIS A 54 9.98 1.70 11.14
CA HIS A 54 11.32 2.29 11.20
C HIS A 54 12.12 2.16 9.89
N ALA A 55 11.62 1.41 8.91
CA ALA A 55 12.25 1.20 7.60
C ALA A 55 12.38 2.51 6.81
N LYS A 56 13.42 2.62 5.98
CA LYS A 56 13.63 3.78 5.11
C LYS A 56 12.53 3.85 4.04
N ALA A 57 12.13 2.70 3.48
CA ALA A 57 11.05 2.61 2.51
C ALA A 57 9.73 3.16 3.06
N PHE A 58 9.38 2.86 4.31
CA PHE A 58 8.18 3.42 4.94
C PHE A 58 8.28 4.95 5.09
N ARG A 59 9.43 5.49 5.51
CA ARG A 59 9.65 6.95 5.60
C ARG A 59 9.49 7.65 4.24
N ARG A 60 9.87 6.99 3.16
CA ARG A 60 9.77 7.53 1.79
C ARG A 60 8.32 7.68 1.31
N LEU A 61 7.36 6.94 1.89
CA LEU A 61 5.93 7.06 1.54
C LEU A 61 5.40 8.49 1.74
N LYS A 62 5.99 9.26 2.68
CA LYS A 62 5.67 10.68 2.87
C LYS A 62 5.90 11.52 1.61
N HIS A 63 6.83 11.10 0.76
CA HIS A 63 7.29 11.83 -0.42
C HIS A 63 6.96 11.10 -1.72
N LYS A 64 5.95 10.23 -1.69
CA LYS A 64 5.35 9.58 -2.86
C LYS A 64 3.87 9.96 -2.92
N THR A 65 3.43 10.40 -4.08
CA THR A 65 2.04 10.81 -4.34
C THR A 65 1.11 9.60 -4.35
N GLN A 66 -0.10 9.80 -3.81
CA GLN A 66 -1.24 8.91 -4.00
C GLN A 66 -2.14 9.52 -5.09
N VAL A 67 -2.35 8.79 -6.19
CA VAL A 67 -3.26 9.12 -7.32
C VAL A 67 -2.98 10.42 -8.08
N PHE A 68 -3.07 11.58 -7.43
CA PHE A 68 -2.80 12.86 -8.05
C PHE A 68 -1.29 13.12 -8.03
N LEU A 69 -0.68 13.33 -9.20
CA LEU A 69 0.73 13.70 -9.33
C LEU A 69 0.90 15.16 -8.86
N HIS A 70 0.80 15.37 -7.55
CA HIS A 70 0.81 16.72 -7.00
C HIS A 70 1.42 16.82 -5.59
N PRO A 71 2.65 17.34 -5.46
CA PRO A 71 3.28 17.60 -4.16
C PRO A 71 2.98 18.98 -3.56
N ASP A 72 2.32 19.91 -4.27
CA ASP A 72 2.26 21.34 -3.88
C ASP A 72 0.87 21.85 -3.43
N GLY A 73 -0.11 20.96 -3.24
CA GLY A 73 -1.40 21.32 -2.62
C GLY A 73 -1.40 20.85 -1.17
N ASP A 74 -1.79 21.73 -0.24
CA ASP A 74 -1.62 21.53 1.22
C ASP A 74 -2.40 20.31 1.78
N HIS A 75 -3.28 19.72 0.98
CA HIS A 75 -4.23 18.70 1.43
C HIS A 75 -4.26 17.40 0.61
N PHE A 76 -3.37 17.22 -0.38
CA PHE A 76 -3.36 15.97 -1.16
C PHE A 76 -2.83 14.79 -0.35
N VAL A 77 -3.47 13.63 -0.52
CA VAL A 77 -3.08 12.38 0.12
C VAL A 77 -1.72 11.94 -0.42
N THR A 78 -0.77 11.73 0.48
CA THR A 78 0.48 11.01 0.17
C THR A 78 0.26 9.53 0.36
N ARG A 79 1.15 8.68 -0.17
CA ARG A 79 1.09 7.24 0.13
C ARG A 79 1.16 6.95 1.63
N LEU A 80 1.86 7.78 2.40
CA LEU A 80 1.87 7.63 3.86
C LEU A 80 0.49 7.89 4.46
N THR A 81 -0.20 8.94 4.03
CA THR A 81 -1.57 9.25 4.50
C THR A 81 -2.55 8.15 4.09
N HIS A 82 -2.48 7.66 2.84
CA HIS A 82 -3.24 6.49 2.37
C HIS A 82 -2.96 5.27 3.25
N THR A 83 -1.69 4.95 3.47
CA THR A 83 -1.27 3.83 4.31
C THR A 83 -1.86 3.91 5.72
N LEU A 84 -1.86 5.10 6.34
CA LEU A 84 -2.46 5.28 7.67
C LEU A 84 -3.98 5.09 7.68
N GLN A 85 -4.68 5.53 6.62
CA GLN A 85 -6.12 5.28 6.46
C GLN A 85 -6.41 3.79 6.26
N VAL A 86 -5.64 3.11 5.39
CA VAL A 86 -5.73 1.65 5.18
C VAL A 86 -5.45 0.90 6.48
N THR A 87 -4.44 1.30 7.26
CA THR A 87 -4.15 0.72 8.56
C THR A 87 -5.33 0.87 9.52
N GLN A 88 -5.96 2.04 9.58
CA GLN A 88 -7.14 2.26 10.42
C GLN A 88 -8.30 1.35 10.01
N VAL A 89 -8.63 1.29 8.72
CA VAL A 89 -9.72 0.44 8.21
C VAL A 89 -9.42 -1.05 8.44
N ALA A 90 -8.20 -1.50 8.13
CA ALA A 90 -7.79 -2.89 8.32
C ALA A 90 -7.90 -3.33 9.78
N ARG A 91 -7.50 -2.47 10.71
CA ARG A 91 -7.65 -2.73 12.15
C ARG A 91 -9.10 -2.75 12.59
N SER A 92 -9.94 -1.85 12.09
CA SER A 92 -11.37 -1.86 12.38
C SER A 92 -12.06 -3.13 11.89
N LEU A 93 -11.73 -3.59 10.68
CA LEU A 93 -12.21 -4.88 10.15
C LEU A 93 -11.72 -6.05 11.01
N ALA A 94 -10.42 -6.10 11.32
CA ALA A 94 -9.84 -7.16 12.13
C ALA A 94 -10.48 -7.21 13.53
N ALA A 95 -10.62 -6.06 14.19
CA ALA A 95 -11.25 -5.98 15.51
C ALA A 95 -12.71 -6.45 15.49
N ALA A 96 -13.51 -5.99 14.52
CA ALA A 96 -14.92 -6.36 14.40
C ALA A 96 -15.14 -7.86 14.14
N LEU A 97 -14.19 -8.51 13.45
CA LEU A 97 -14.23 -9.93 13.12
C LEU A 97 -13.49 -10.81 14.15
N GLY A 98 -12.96 -10.22 15.22
CA GLY A 98 -12.17 -10.94 16.24
C GLY A 98 -10.87 -11.52 15.68
N LEU A 99 -10.24 -10.85 14.70
CA LEU A 99 -8.98 -11.23 14.08
C LEU A 99 -7.78 -10.54 14.75
N ASN A 100 -6.56 -10.91 14.35
CA ASN A 100 -5.35 -10.33 14.93
C ASN A 100 -5.09 -8.92 14.38
N GLU A 101 -5.51 -7.90 15.14
CA GLU A 101 -5.32 -6.48 14.76
C GLU A 101 -3.86 -6.12 14.45
N THR A 102 -2.90 -6.65 15.22
CA THR A 102 -1.49 -6.33 15.05
C THR A 102 -0.94 -6.90 13.73
N LEU A 103 -1.37 -8.09 13.33
CA LEU A 103 -1.00 -8.64 12.03
C LEU A 103 -1.59 -7.81 10.88
N ALA A 104 -2.87 -7.44 10.97
CA ALA A 104 -3.51 -6.57 9.98
C ALA A 104 -2.80 -5.20 9.90
N GLU A 105 -2.44 -4.62 11.05
CA GLU A 105 -1.67 -3.38 11.15
C GLU A 105 -0.29 -3.49 10.49
N ALA A 106 0.48 -4.54 10.80
CA ALA A 106 1.79 -4.76 10.22
C ALA A 106 1.73 -4.91 8.68
N ILE A 107 0.78 -5.69 8.17
CA ILE A 107 0.60 -5.88 6.73
C ILE A 107 0.17 -4.56 6.08
N ALA A 108 -0.79 -3.84 6.66
CA ALA A 108 -1.26 -2.57 6.13
C ALA A 108 -0.14 -1.52 6.10
N LEU A 109 0.73 -1.43 7.10
CA LEU A 109 1.88 -0.51 7.04
C LEU A 109 2.90 -0.92 5.96
N GLY A 110 2.99 -2.22 5.65
CA GLY A 110 3.92 -2.76 4.67
C GLY A 110 3.43 -2.79 3.23
N HIS A 111 2.12 -2.68 2.98
CA HIS A 111 1.54 -3.01 1.66
C HIS A 111 2.10 -2.15 0.51
N ASP A 112 2.37 -0.87 0.82
CA ASP A 112 2.69 0.16 -0.16
C ASP A 112 4.18 0.52 -0.23
N VAL A 113 5.02 -0.07 0.62
CA VAL A 113 6.47 0.26 0.71
C VAL A 113 7.23 0.01 -0.61
N GLY A 114 6.66 -0.83 -1.48
CA GLY A 114 7.22 -1.21 -2.77
C GLY A 114 6.83 -0.33 -3.95
N HIS A 115 5.96 0.67 -3.80
CA HIS A 115 5.57 1.49 -4.95
C HIS A 115 6.73 2.29 -5.51
N SER A 116 6.75 2.43 -6.84
CA SER A 116 7.65 3.31 -7.58
C SER A 116 7.32 4.80 -7.36
N PRO A 117 8.21 5.74 -7.72
CA PRO A 117 7.81 7.12 -7.88
C PRO A 117 6.62 7.23 -8.86
N PHE A 118 5.72 8.19 -8.62
CA PHE A 118 4.53 8.42 -9.46
C PHE A 118 3.50 7.27 -9.46
N GLY A 119 3.62 6.33 -8.51
CA GLY A 119 2.63 5.26 -8.30
C GLY A 119 2.42 4.35 -9.51
N HIS A 120 1.16 4.08 -9.87
CA HIS A 120 0.85 3.16 -10.98
C HIS A 120 1.42 3.61 -12.33
N ILE A 121 1.68 4.90 -12.52
CA ILE A 121 2.35 5.38 -13.74
C ILE A 121 3.81 4.94 -13.76
N GLY A 122 4.49 4.97 -12.61
CA GLY A 122 5.83 4.43 -12.48
C GLY A 122 5.89 2.91 -12.65
N GLU A 123 4.84 2.18 -12.25
CA GLU A 123 4.67 0.75 -12.58
C GLU A 123 4.65 0.52 -14.09
N GLU A 124 3.75 1.21 -14.80
CA GLU A 124 3.61 1.10 -16.25
C GLU A 124 4.89 1.49 -16.99
N ALA A 125 5.65 2.45 -16.45
CA ALA A 125 6.92 2.87 -17.03
C ALA A 125 7.95 1.70 -17.08
N LEU A 126 7.84 0.72 -16.16
CA LEU A 126 8.75 -0.40 -16.01
C LEU A 126 8.41 -1.62 -16.86
N ASP A 127 7.22 -1.68 -17.45
CA ASP A 127 6.77 -2.82 -18.28
C ASP A 127 7.79 -3.26 -19.35
N PRO A 128 8.52 -2.35 -20.05
CA PRO A 128 9.50 -2.76 -21.06
C PRO A 128 10.76 -3.42 -20.48
N TYR A 129 11.05 -3.25 -19.19
CA TYR A 129 12.32 -3.67 -18.58
C TYR A 129 12.21 -4.93 -17.71
N VAL A 130 10.99 -5.29 -17.29
CA VAL A 130 10.75 -6.42 -16.38
C VAL A 130 9.86 -7.46 -17.07
N PRO A 131 10.45 -8.52 -17.66
CA PRO A 131 9.68 -9.58 -18.30
C PRO A 131 8.67 -10.21 -17.33
N GLY A 132 7.41 -10.33 -17.76
CA GLY A 132 6.31 -10.80 -16.91
C GLY A 132 5.61 -9.70 -16.09
N GLY A 133 6.08 -8.45 -16.21
CA GLY A 133 5.50 -7.28 -15.56
C GLY A 133 6.15 -6.97 -14.21
N TRP A 134 6.17 -5.69 -13.86
CA TRP A 134 6.59 -5.22 -12.54
C TRP A 134 5.36 -4.91 -11.68
N HIS A 135 5.40 -5.25 -10.40
CA HIS A 135 4.28 -4.99 -9.48
C HIS A 135 4.82 -4.57 -8.11
N HIS A 136 4.27 -3.49 -7.55
CA HIS A 136 4.73 -2.91 -6.28
C HIS A 136 4.70 -3.90 -5.12
N ALA A 137 3.69 -4.77 -5.04
CA ALA A 137 3.61 -5.81 -4.01
C ALA A 137 4.84 -6.75 -4.01
N ALA A 138 5.33 -7.17 -5.18
CA ALA A 138 6.53 -7.99 -5.28
C ALA A 138 7.78 -7.19 -4.86
N GLN A 139 7.85 -5.92 -5.27
CA GLN A 139 8.91 -5.03 -4.81
C GLN A 139 8.87 -4.81 -3.30
N GLY A 140 7.69 -4.72 -2.70
CA GLY A 140 7.51 -4.56 -1.25
C GLY A 140 8.12 -5.74 -0.49
N VAL A 141 7.86 -6.97 -0.97
CA VAL A 141 8.52 -8.18 -0.43
C VAL A 141 10.03 -8.12 -0.62
N ARG A 142 10.51 -7.75 -1.81
CA ARG A 142 11.95 -7.62 -2.08
C ARG A 142 12.63 -6.59 -1.18
N ILE A 143 11.99 -5.46 -0.90
CA ILE A 143 12.49 -4.44 0.03
C ILE A 143 12.66 -5.04 1.42
N VAL A 144 11.62 -5.67 1.97
CA VAL A 144 11.66 -6.15 3.36
C VAL A 144 12.51 -7.40 3.54
N GLU A 145 12.77 -8.17 2.48
CA GLU A 145 13.58 -9.40 2.53
C GLU A 145 15.05 -9.21 2.13
N ARG A 146 15.33 -8.39 1.10
CA ARG A 146 16.65 -8.31 0.47
C ARG A 146 17.32 -6.95 0.64
N LEU A 147 16.59 -5.85 0.46
CA LEU A 147 17.20 -4.51 0.43
C LEU A 147 17.39 -3.88 1.81
N GLU A 148 16.36 -3.97 2.67
CA GLU A 148 16.42 -3.50 4.05
C GLU A 148 16.51 -4.64 5.08
N ASP A 149 16.34 -5.89 4.62
CA ASP A 149 16.52 -7.13 5.39
C ASP A 149 15.89 -7.08 6.79
N LEU A 150 14.58 -6.84 6.83
CA LEU A 150 13.80 -6.70 8.06
C LEU A 150 13.51 -8.05 8.73
N ASN A 151 13.80 -9.18 8.08
CA ASN A 151 13.54 -10.55 8.58
C ASN A 151 12.12 -10.74 9.15
N LEU A 152 11.09 -10.22 8.47
CA LEU A 152 9.69 -10.27 8.92
C LEU A 152 9.17 -11.71 8.98
N THR A 153 8.09 -11.95 9.72
CA THR A 153 7.39 -13.23 9.69
C THR A 153 6.83 -13.49 8.30
N TRP A 154 6.60 -14.77 8.00
CA TRP A 154 6.04 -15.18 6.72
C TRP A 154 4.64 -14.60 6.48
N GLU A 155 3.80 -14.48 7.51
CA GLU A 155 2.41 -14.00 7.40
C GLU A 155 2.38 -12.53 6.95
N VAL A 156 3.26 -11.70 7.50
CA VAL A 156 3.37 -10.29 7.09
C VAL A 156 3.83 -10.20 5.64
N ARG A 157 4.85 -10.99 5.26
CA ARG A 157 5.35 -11.03 3.88
C ARG A 157 4.30 -11.52 2.88
N ASP A 158 3.53 -12.56 3.22
CA ASP A 158 2.44 -13.06 2.39
C ASP A 158 1.32 -12.03 2.23
N GLY A 159 0.98 -11.32 3.31
CA GLY A 159 0.04 -10.22 3.27
C GLY A 159 0.51 -9.09 2.34
N VAL A 160 1.76 -8.64 2.47
CA VAL A 160 2.35 -7.63 1.59
C VAL A 160 2.38 -8.11 0.14
N ARG A 161 2.77 -9.37 -0.10
CA ARG A 161 2.82 -9.99 -1.42
C ARG A 161 1.48 -9.96 -2.15
N ALA A 162 0.37 -10.20 -1.46
CA ALA A 162 -0.92 -10.47 -2.09
C ALA A 162 -2.08 -9.58 -1.64
N HIS A 163 -1.80 -8.42 -1.05
CA HIS A 163 -2.82 -7.42 -0.72
C HIS A 163 -3.55 -6.88 -1.97
N SER A 164 -2.90 -6.89 -3.13
CA SER A 164 -3.51 -6.46 -4.38
C SER A 164 -4.54 -7.47 -4.87
N TRP A 165 -5.70 -6.97 -5.31
CA TRP A 165 -6.77 -7.79 -5.88
C TRP A 165 -6.42 -8.42 -7.23
N LYS A 166 -5.33 -7.98 -7.87
CA LYS A 166 -4.84 -8.54 -9.13
C LYS A 166 -4.04 -9.83 -8.93
N ILE A 167 -3.69 -10.16 -7.69
CA ILE A 167 -2.78 -11.27 -7.36
C ILE A 167 -3.58 -12.52 -6.97
N ASP A 168 -3.27 -13.60 -7.68
CA ASP A 168 -3.77 -14.96 -7.47
C ASP A 168 -2.56 -15.91 -7.29
N PRO A 169 -2.54 -16.79 -6.26
CA PRO A 169 -3.54 -16.94 -5.21
C PRO A 169 -3.60 -15.73 -4.25
N PRO A 170 -4.78 -15.49 -3.63
CA PRO A 170 -4.93 -14.49 -2.57
C PRO A 170 -4.04 -14.79 -1.36
N PRO A 171 -3.89 -13.85 -0.41
CA PRO A 171 -3.11 -14.07 0.79
C PRO A 171 -3.79 -15.11 1.67
N THR A 172 -3.00 -15.72 2.55
CA THR A 172 -3.40 -16.91 3.31
C THR A 172 -4.18 -16.56 4.59
N THR A 173 -3.91 -15.40 5.19
CA THR A 173 -4.53 -15.00 6.47
C THR A 173 -5.75 -14.11 6.24
N ARG A 174 -6.75 -14.24 7.11
CA ARG A 174 -7.95 -13.39 7.10
C ARG A 174 -7.59 -11.93 7.37
N GLU A 175 -6.57 -11.69 8.19
CA GLU A 175 -6.02 -10.37 8.45
C GLU A 175 -5.48 -9.71 7.17
N ALA A 176 -4.83 -10.47 6.30
CA ALA A 176 -4.40 -9.97 5.00
C ALA A 176 -5.60 -9.73 4.06
N GLU A 177 -6.63 -10.58 4.10
CA GLU A 177 -7.88 -10.32 3.38
C GLU A 177 -8.56 -9.01 3.85
N CYS A 178 -8.54 -8.71 5.15
CA CYS A 178 -8.96 -7.40 5.66
C CYS A 178 -8.16 -6.26 5.03
N VAL A 179 -6.84 -6.40 4.88
CA VAL A 179 -6.02 -5.39 4.20
C VAL A 179 -6.40 -5.24 2.72
N ARG A 180 -6.76 -6.33 2.02
CA ARG A 180 -7.25 -6.25 0.63
C ARG A 180 -8.49 -5.36 0.51
N TYR A 181 -9.45 -5.51 1.43
CA TYR A 181 -10.63 -4.65 1.45
C TYR A 181 -10.28 -3.23 1.93
N ALA A 182 -9.45 -3.10 2.97
CA ALA A 182 -9.06 -1.82 3.52
C ALA A 182 -8.36 -0.92 2.50
N ASP A 183 -7.46 -1.47 1.68
CA ASP A 183 -6.81 -0.74 0.59
C ASP A 183 -7.85 -0.18 -0.40
N ARG A 184 -8.78 -1.04 -0.83
CA ARG A 184 -9.86 -0.65 -1.75
C ARG A 184 -10.83 0.39 -1.16
N ILE A 185 -11.19 0.24 0.11
CA ILE A 185 -12.04 1.21 0.83
C ILE A 185 -11.30 2.54 0.96
N GLY A 186 -10.02 2.49 1.31
CA GLY A 186 -9.15 3.65 1.46
C GLY A 186 -9.16 4.49 0.19
N TYR A 187 -8.63 3.95 -0.91
CA TYR A 187 -8.49 4.72 -2.15
C TYR A 187 -9.85 5.15 -2.73
N LEU A 188 -10.86 4.27 -2.77
CA LEU A 188 -12.17 4.68 -3.32
C LEU A 188 -12.80 5.84 -2.56
N SER A 189 -12.63 5.89 -1.24
CA SER A 189 -13.24 6.94 -0.42
C SER A 189 -12.47 8.26 -0.51
N HIS A 190 -11.16 8.28 -0.27
CA HIS A 190 -10.42 9.54 -0.29
C HIS A 190 -10.21 10.06 -1.71
N ASP A 191 -10.03 9.21 -2.72
CA ASP A 191 -9.90 9.67 -4.10
C ASP A 191 -11.20 10.27 -4.61
N ALA A 192 -12.35 9.70 -4.26
CA ALA A 192 -13.65 10.29 -4.59
C ALA A 192 -13.85 11.64 -3.88
N LEU A 193 -13.47 11.73 -2.60
CA LEU A 193 -13.56 12.96 -1.83
C LEU A 193 -12.63 14.05 -2.39
N ASP A 194 -11.40 13.70 -2.74
CA ASP A 194 -10.41 14.62 -3.29
C ASP A 194 -10.79 15.05 -4.72
N ALA A 195 -11.33 14.14 -5.53
CA ALA A 195 -11.87 14.48 -6.85
C ALA A 195 -13.04 15.48 -6.76
N VAL A 196 -13.93 15.32 -5.77
CA VAL A 196 -15.01 16.28 -5.49
C VAL A 196 -14.46 17.63 -5.02
N ARG A 197 -13.49 17.63 -4.09
CA ARG A 197 -12.86 18.86 -3.59
C ARG A 197 -12.11 19.63 -4.66
N ALA A 198 -11.47 18.91 -5.58
CA ALA A 198 -10.74 19.47 -6.71
C ALA A 198 -11.68 19.95 -7.85
N GLY A 199 -12.99 19.72 -7.74
CA GLY A 199 -13.96 20.04 -8.79
C GLY A 199 -13.85 19.18 -10.04
N VAL A 200 -13.13 18.04 -9.96
CA VAL A 200 -13.05 17.03 -11.03
C VAL A 200 -14.39 16.30 -11.16
N LEU A 201 -15.08 16.13 -10.03
CA LEU A 201 -16.41 15.53 -9.94
C LEU A 201 -17.34 16.45 -9.15
N GLU A 202 -18.62 16.44 -9.48
CA GLU A 202 -19.67 16.86 -8.57
C GLU A 202 -20.13 15.65 -7.71
N PRO A 203 -20.62 15.84 -6.47
CA PRO A 203 -21.21 14.74 -5.70
C PRO A 203 -22.34 14.01 -6.45
N GLY A 204 -23.01 14.74 -7.34
CA GLY A 204 -23.99 14.25 -8.32
C GLY A 204 -23.50 13.13 -9.24
N ASP A 205 -22.22 13.18 -9.61
CA ASP A 205 -21.67 12.35 -10.68
C ASP A 205 -21.41 10.90 -10.26
N LEU A 206 -21.24 10.66 -8.95
CA LEU A 206 -20.98 9.31 -8.44
C LEU A 206 -22.15 8.38 -8.76
N PRO A 207 -21.90 7.08 -9.05
CA PRO A 207 -22.95 6.15 -9.40
C PRO A 207 -24.06 6.10 -8.35
N ALA A 208 -25.32 6.18 -8.79
CA ALA A 208 -26.48 6.27 -7.89
C ALA A 208 -26.49 5.13 -6.86
N ARG A 209 -26.19 3.90 -7.30
CA ARG A 209 -26.10 2.74 -6.42
C ARG A 209 -25.02 2.87 -5.35
N ALA A 210 -23.84 3.37 -5.72
CA ALA A 210 -22.76 3.60 -4.77
C ALA A 210 -23.15 4.63 -3.72
N ARG A 211 -23.82 5.72 -4.12
CA ARG A 211 -24.32 6.73 -3.21
C ARG A 211 -25.44 6.23 -2.30
N GLU A 212 -26.36 5.42 -2.82
CA GLU A 212 -27.45 4.83 -2.04
C GLU A 212 -26.93 3.84 -0.99
N VAL A 213 -25.93 3.04 -1.35
CA VAL A 213 -25.39 1.99 -0.47
C VAL A 213 -24.35 2.54 0.50
N PHE A 214 -23.47 3.45 0.07
CA PHE A 214 -22.34 3.92 0.88
C PHE A 214 -22.48 5.37 1.36
N GLY A 215 -23.38 6.16 0.76
CA GLY A 215 -23.52 7.58 1.08
C GLY A 215 -22.42 8.45 0.46
N GLU A 216 -22.18 9.60 1.10
CA GLU A 216 -21.23 10.60 0.61
C GLU A 216 -19.76 10.16 0.82
N PRO A 217 -18.83 10.54 -0.09
CA PRO A 217 -17.40 10.27 0.06
C PRO A 217 -16.82 10.73 1.40
N GLY A 218 -15.81 10.01 1.89
CA GLY A 218 -15.21 10.24 3.20
C GLY A 218 -15.77 9.30 4.28
N SER A 219 -16.05 9.84 5.47
CA SER A 219 -16.33 9.02 6.66
C SER A 219 -17.59 8.16 6.56
N GLN A 220 -18.65 8.66 5.91
CA GLN A 220 -19.88 7.90 5.72
C GLN A 220 -19.64 6.67 4.84
N MET A 221 -19.01 6.89 3.68
CA MET A 221 -18.62 5.83 2.75
C MET A 221 -17.69 4.80 3.40
N VAL A 222 -16.67 5.23 4.15
CA VAL A 222 -15.77 4.31 4.88
C VAL A 222 -16.55 3.45 5.87
N GLY A 223 -17.41 4.07 6.70
CA GLY A 223 -18.22 3.34 7.68
C GLY A 223 -19.13 2.30 7.02
N ALA A 224 -19.88 2.71 5.99
CA ALA A 224 -20.80 1.82 5.29
C ALA A 224 -20.08 0.66 4.58
N MET A 225 -18.90 0.90 4.01
CA MET A 225 -18.09 -0.18 3.41
C MET A 225 -17.54 -1.14 4.46
N ILE A 226 -17.08 -0.63 5.62
CA ILE A 226 -16.66 -1.47 6.76
C ILE A 226 -17.81 -2.36 7.21
N ASP A 227 -19.00 -1.78 7.44
CA ASP A 227 -20.19 -2.50 7.87
C ASP A 227 -20.57 -3.59 6.87
N ALA A 228 -20.48 -3.30 5.57
CA ALA A 228 -20.78 -4.26 4.51
C ALA A 228 -19.78 -5.44 4.44
N VAL A 229 -18.49 -5.21 4.72
CA VAL A 229 -17.49 -6.29 4.84
C VAL A 229 -17.74 -7.12 6.10
N VAL A 230 -18.01 -6.48 7.23
CA VAL A 230 -18.25 -7.20 8.49
C VAL A 230 -19.51 -8.06 8.38
N ALA A 231 -20.62 -7.49 7.90
CA ALA A 231 -21.88 -8.21 7.72
C ALA A 231 -21.75 -9.39 6.74
N GLY A 232 -21.06 -9.18 5.61
CA GLY A 232 -20.79 -10.24 4.63
C GLY A 232 -19.96 -11.38 5.22
N SER A 233 -18.90 -11.04 5.96
CA SER A 233 -17.98 -12.02 6.56
C SER A 233 -18.66 -12.85 7.66
N LEU A 234 -19.52 -12.23 8.48
CA LEU A 234 -20.30 -12.93 9.50
C LEU A 234 -21.34 -13.89 8.89
N ALA A 235 -21.88 -13.55 7.71
CA ALA A 235 -22.84 -14.41 7.00
C ALA A 235 -22.18 -15.58 6.25
N ASP A 236 -20.96 -15.38 5.68
CA ASP A 236 -20.19 -16.45 5.02
C ASP A 236 -19.64 -17.45 6.03
N GLY A 237 -19.23 -16.99 7.23
CA GLY A 237 -18.79 -17.85 8.33
C GLY A 237 -17.40 -18.45 8.18
N GLY A 238 -16.64 -18.08 7.13
CA GLY A 238 -15.33 -18.66 6.87
C GLY A 238 -14.30 -17.72 6.25
N ARG A 239 -14.69 -16.69 5.51
CA ARG A 239 -13.79 -15.78 4.78
C ARG A 239 -14.13 -14.31 5.05
N VAL A 240 -13.16 -13.42 4.81
CA VAL A 240 -13.44 -11.98 4.78
C VAL A 240 -14.06 -11.62 3.44
N VAL A 241 -15.34 -11.28 3.43
CA VAL A 241 -16.10 -10.95 2.21
C VAL A 241 -17.04 -9.78 2.43
N MET A 242 -17.26 -8.98 1.38
CA MET A 242 -18.33 -7.99 1.34
C MET A 242 -19.63 -8.64 0.87
N ALA A 243 -20.77 -8.24 1.43
CA ALA A 243 -22.08 -8.70 0.97
C ALA A 243 -22.30 -8.42 -0.53
N PRO A 244 -23.04 -9.27 -1.28
CA PRO A 244 -23.14 -9.16 -2.74
C PRO A 244 -23.60 -7.80 -3.27
N GLY A 245 -24.66 -7.21 -2.72
CA GLY A 245 -25.19 -5.91 -3.15
C GLY A 245 -24.17 -4.77 -2.99
N PRO A 246 -23.59 -4.57 -1.80
CA PRO A 246 -22.49 -3.62 -1.61
C PRO A 246 -21.26 -3.91 -2.47
N LEU A 247 -20.90 -5.19 -2.68
CA LEU A 247 -19.76 -5.53 -3.53
C LEU A 247 -19.98 -5.09 -4.98
N GLU A 248 -21.19 -5.27 -5.53
CA GLU A 248 -21.56 -4.75 -6.84
C GLU A 248 -21.45 -3.22 -6.89
N ALA A 249 -21.95 -2.52 -5.87
CA ALA A 249 -21.83 -1.06 -5.77
C ALA A 249 -20.37 -0.58 -5.70
N MET A 250 -19.50 -1.32 -5.00
CA MET A 250 -18.07 -1.04 -4.93
C MET A 250 -17.39 -1.24 -6.29
N HIS A 251 -17.78 -2.27 -7.04
CA HIS A 251 -17.27 -2.51 -8.40
C HIS A 251 -17.69 -1.39 -9.37
N GLU A 252 -18.94 -0.94 -9.29
CA GLU A 252 -19.46 0.16 -10.09
C GLU A 252 -18.74 1.49 -9.77
N LEU A 253 -18.60 1.83 -8.48
CA LEU A 253 -17.84 3.00 -8.05
C LEU A 253 -16.39 2.94 -8.55
N ARG A 254 -15.74 1.78 -8.43
CA ARG A 254 -14.38 1.61 -8.92
C ARG A 254 -14.28 1.82 -10.43
N ALA A 255 -15.16 1.21 -11.22
CA ALA A 255 -15.17 1.37 -12.67
C ALA A 255 -15.33 2.85 -13.06
N PHE A 256 -16.26 3.55 -12.42
CA PHE A 256 -16.49 4.97 -12.60
C PHE A 256 -15.25 5.81 -12.26
N MET A 257 -14.60 5.58 -11.12
CA MET A 257 -13.39 6.31 -10.71
C MET A 257 -12.24 6.11 -11.69
N PHE A 258 -12.09 4.90 -12.24
CA PHE A 258 -11.09 4.62 -13.27
C PHE A 258 -11.33 5.38 -14.57
N GLU A 259 -12.58 5.45 -15.01
CA GLU A 259 -12.94 6.18 -16.21
C GLU A 259 -12.79 7.70 -16.05
N ARG A 260 -13.32 8.25 -14.95
CA ARG A 260 -13.53 9.69 -14.79
C ARG A 260 -12.38 10.42 -14.12
N VAL A 261 -11.67 9.76 -13.20
CA VAL A 261 -10.59 10.37 -12.41
C VAL A 261 -9.24 9.90 -12.94
N TYR A 262 -8.98 8.59 -12.91
CA TYR A 262 -7.68 8.05 -13.31
C TYR A 262 -7.43 8.11 -14.82
N GLY A 263 -8.48 8.16 -15.65
CA GLY A 263 -8.42 8.23 -17.11
C GLY A 263 -8.49 9.64 -17.71
N SER A 264 -8.54 10.69 -16.90
CA SER A 264 -8.73 12.07 -17.39
C SER A 264 -7.57 12.57 -18.27
N GLU A 265 -7.86 13.43 -19.27
CA GLU A 265 -6.84 14.00 -20.19
C GLU A 265 -5.72 14.75 -19.45
N VAL A 266 -6.08 15.34 -18.32
CA VAL A 266 -5.19 16.02 -17.39
C VAL A 266 -4.15 15.05 -16.81
N ALA A 267 -4.56 13.84 -16.44
CA ALA A 267 -3.65 12.79 -16.01
C ALA A 267 -2.74 12.31 -17.16
N ALA A 268 -3.20 12.39 -18.42
CA ALA A 268 -2.45 11.92 -19.58
C ALA A 268 -1.18 12.75 -19.88
N GLY A 269 -1.22 14.08 -19.68
CA GLY A 269 -0.07 14.96 -19.91
C GLY A 269 1.09 14.72 -18.94
N GLN A 270 0.79 14.68 -17.64
CA GLN A 270 1.78 14.40 -16.59
C GLN A 270 2.29 12.95 -16.64
N LYS A 271 1.42 12.02 -17.07
CA LYS A 271 1.80 10.61 -17.28
C LYS A 271 2.97 10.46 -18.25
N HIS A 272 2.99 11.21 -19.35
CA HIS A 272 4.10 11.12 -20.32
C HIS A 272 5.44 11.53 -19.69
N VAL A 273 5.45 12.63 -18.92
CA VAL A 273 6.66 13.12 -18.24
C VAL A 273 7.13 12.13 -17.19
N ALA A 274 6.22 11.60 -16.36
CA ALA A 274 6.54 10.61 -15.34
C ALA A 274 7.15 9.32 -15.94
N ILE A 275 6.57 8.82 -17.04
CA ILE A 275 7.11 7.65 -17.77
C ILE A 275 8.51 7.96 -18.31
N ASP A 276 8.69 9.09 -19.00
CA ASP A 276 10.00 9.48 -19.55
C ASP A 276 11.07 9.57 -18.44
N VAL A 277 10.74 10.21 -17.32
CA VAL A 277 11.64 10.32 -16.15
C VAL A 277 12.10 8.95 -15.66
N ILE A 278 11.16 8.03 -15.42
CA ILE A 278 11.50 6.68 -14.92
C ILE A 278 12.36 5.93 -15.94
N ARG A 279 11.97 5.94 -17.22
CA ARG A 279 12.67 5.21 -18.29
C ARG A 279 14.10 5.70 -18.48
N ARG A 280 14.29 7.02 -18.56
CA ARG A 280 15.61 7.61 -18.72
C ARG A 280 16.51 7.35 -17.52
N LEU A 281 15.96 7.35 -16.30
CA LEU A 281 16.71 6.97 -15.10
C LEU A 281 17.13 5.50 -15.15
N VAL A 282 16.22 4.58 -15.51
CA VAL A 282 16.56 3.15 -15.69
C VAL A 282 17.67 2.98 -16.72
N GLU A 283 17.53 3.57 -17.91
CA GLU A 283 18.51 3.47 -19.00
C GLU A 283 19.87 4.04 -18.60
N HIS A 284 19.89 5.18 -17.91
CA HIS A 284 21.12 5.78 -17.40
C HIS A 284 21.84 4.87 -16.41
N TYR A 285 21.14 4.36 -15.39
CA TYR A 285 21.77 3.48 -14.41
C TYR A 285 22.12 2.10 -14.98
N LEU A 286 21.47 1.66 -16.05
CA LEU A 286 21.88 0.47 -16.78
C LEU A 286 23.19 0.69 -17.55
N ALA A 287 23.39 1.88 -18.13
CA ALA A 287 24.63 2.27 -18.78
C ALA A 287 25.76 2.62 -17.79
N HIS A 288 25.39 3.06 -16.58
CA HIS A 288 26.29 3.49 -15.51
C HIS A 288 26.02 2.73 -14.21
N PRO A 289 26.14 1.40 -14.20
CA PRO A 289 25.78 0.59 -13.06
C PRO A 289 26.61 0.95 -11.83
N GLU A 290 27.83 1.47 -11.96
CA GLU A 290 28.70 1.94 -10.88
C GLU A 290 28.10 3.09 -10.04
N GLN A 291 27.12 3.81 -10.58
CA GLN A 291 26.46 4.93 -9.89
C GLN A 291 25.29 4.50 -8.98
N ILE A 292 24.90 3.22 -9.02
CA ILE A 292 23.90 2.66 -8.13
C ILE A 292 24.47 2.61 -6.70
N PRO A 293 23.77 3.17 -5.69
CA PRO A 293 24.25 3.17 -4.30
C PRO A 293 24.41 1.76 -3.73
N ASP A 294 25.37 1.59 -2.82
CA ASP A 294 25.67 0.30 -2.16
C ASP A 294 24.45 -0.33 -1.47
N SER A 295 23.51 0.48 -0.97
CA SER A 295 22.27 -0.01 -0.33
C SER A 295 21.30 -0.72 -1.28
N TYR A 296 21.53 -0.65 -2.60
CA TYR A 296 20.76 -1.33 -3.63
C TYR A 296 21.57 -2.41 -4.34
N ARG A 297 22.80 -2.68 -3.88
CA ARG A 297 23.63 -3.76 -4.41
C ARG A 297 23.20 -5.08 -3.82
N ASP A 298 22.94 -6.03 -4.70
CA ASP A 298 22.57 -7.40 -4.36
C ASP A 298 23.34 -8.33 -5.27
N ALA A 299 24.29 -9.09 -4.70
CA ALA A 299 25.16 -9.98 -5.47
C ALA A 299 24.41 -11.15 -6.12
N ASP A 300 23.21 -11.47 -5.60
CA ASP A 300 22.35 -12.53 -6.13
C ASP A 300 21.42 -12.03 -7.26
N ALA A 301 21.38 -10.71 -7.50
CA ALA A 301 20.47 -10.10 -8.47
C ALA A 301 21.22 -9.59 -9.72
N ASP A 302 20.57 -9.69 -10.87
CA ASP A 302 21.11 -9.11 -12.11
C ASP A 302 21.13 -7.57 -12.07
N THR A 303 21.86 -6.97 -13.00
CA THR A 303 22.02 -5.52 -13.07
C THR A 303 20.69 -4.80 -13.25
N MET A 304 19.78 -5.35 -14.06
CA MET A 304 18.46 -4.73 -14.30
C MET A 304 17.64 -4.64 -13.01
N THR A 305 17.62 -5.72 -12.24
CA THR A 305 16.93 -5.77 -10.94
C THR A 305 17.48 -4.70 -9.99
N GLN A 306 18.81 -4.59 -9.87
CA GLN A 306 19.44 -3.57 -9.01
C GLN A 306 19.15 -2.13 -9.48
N VAL A 307 19.09 -1.90 -10.79
CA VAL A 307 18.68 -0.62 -11.38
C VAL A 307 17.23 -0.30 -11.00
N VAL A 308 16.32 -1.24 -11.21
CA VAL A 308 14.90 -1.10 -10.88
C VAL A 308 14.71 -0.87 -9.38
N ASP A 309 15.45 -1.59 -8.53
CA ASP A 309 15.42 -1.41 -7.07
C ASP A 309 15.78 0.03 -6.68
N HIS A 310 16.84 0.58 -7.27
CA HIS A 310 17.29 1.94 -7.01
C HIS A 310 16.29 2.98 -7.50
N VAL A 311 15.84 2.88 -8.76
CA VAL A 311 14.90 3.83 -9.37
C VAL A 311 13.55 3.82 -8.64
N THR A 312 13.00 2.63 -8.35
CA THR A 312 11.72 2.50 -7.64
C THR A 312 11.83 2.93 -6.17
N GLY A 313 13.02 2.79 -5.59
CA GLY A 313 13.35 3.27 -4.26
C GLY A 313 13.41 4.80 -4.10
N MET A 314 13.37 5.57 -5.20
CA MET A 314 13.35 7.03 -5.16
C MET A 314 12.01 7.58 -4.66
N THR A 315 12.03 8.83 -4.20
CA THR A 315 10.81 9.64 -3.97
C THR A 315 10.52 10.45 -5.23
N ASP A 316 9.31 10.97 -5.40
CA ASP A 316 8.91 11.64 -6.64
C ASP A 316 9.80 12.85 -6.95
N ARG A 317 9.98 13.73 -5.95
CA ARG A 317 10.85 14.90 -6.08
C ARG A 317 12.31 14.52 -6.30
N TYR A 318 12.79 13.45 -5.67
CA TYR A 318 14.16 12.99 -5.87
C TYR A 318 14.36 12.44 -7.29
N ALA A 319 13.40 11.70 -7.82
CA ALA A 319 13.44 11.20 -9.20
C ALA A 319 13.46 12.36 -10.21
N LEU A 320 12.55 13.34 -10.07
CA LEU A 320 12.50 14.53 -10.93
C LEU A 320 13.80 15.34 -10.90
N THR A 321 14.28 15.68 -9.70
CA THR A 321 15.52 16.47 -9.55
C THR A 321 16.76 15.71 -10.02
N THR A 322 16.79 14.39 -9.83
CA THR A 322 17.89 13.54 -10.34
C THR A 322 17.87 13.51 -11.87
N HIS A 323 16.70 13.33 -12.47
CA HIS A 323 16.52 13.38 -13.91
C HIS A 323 16.99 14.72 -14.51
N ASP A 324 16.50 15.84 -13.98
CA ASP A 324 16.84 17.17 -14.50
C ASP A 324 18.34 17.44 -14.41
N ARG A 325 18.98 17.03 -13.31
CA ARG A 325 20.43 17.14 -13.13
C ARG A 325 21.23 16.29 -14.11
N LEU A 326 20.81 15.04 -14.35
CA LEU A 326 21.54 14.12 -15.22
C LEU A 326 21.41 14.50 -16.70
N PHE A 327 20.28 15.09 -17.08
CA PHE A 327 19.93 15.28 -18.49
C PHE A 327 19.84 16.75 -18.94
N GLY A 328 20.05 17.71 -18.04
CA GLY A 328 19.81 19.13 -18.34
C GLY A 328 18.36 19.40 -18.74
N ALA A 329 17.42 18.65 -18.17
CA ALA A 329 16.00 18.71 -18.46
C ALA A 329 15.25 19.58 -17.45
N ASP A 330 13.93 19.70 -17.64
CA ASP A 330 13.08 20.53 -16.79
C ASP A 330 11.77 19.83 -16.38
N ALA A 331 11.85 18.52 -16.13
CA ALA A 331 10.72 17.70 -15.72
C ALA A 331 10.08 18.20 -14.41
N THR A 332 10.88 18.76 -13.50
CA THR A 332 10.38 19.38 -12.27
C THR A 332 9.41 20.53 -12.57
N ASN A 333 9.65 21.35 -13.59
CA ASN A 333 8.71 22.41 -13.98
C ASN A 333 7.54 21.89 -14.82
N LEU A 334 7.73 20.84 -15.63
CA LEU A 334 6.65 20.25 -16.44
C LEU A 334 5.62 19.49 -15.58
N MET A 335 6.03 19.00 -14.42
CA MET A 335 5.15 18.32 -13.44
C MET A 335 4.46 19.30 -12.48
N ARG A 336 4.26 20.56 -12.89
CA ARG A 336 3.59 21.61 -12.09
C ARG A 336 2.07 21.41 -11.96
N PRO A 337 1.43 22.06 -10.95
CA PRO A 337 0.00 21.97 -10.69
C PRO A 337 -0.91 22.18 -11.90
N LEU A 338 -1.97 21.37 -11.95
CA LEU A 338 -3.08 21.52 -12.89
C LEU A 338 -4.19 22.43 -12.34
N LEU A 339 -4.15 22.73 -11.04
CA LEU A 339 -5.03 23.69 -10.40
C LEU A 339 -4.18 24.76 -9.70
N PRO A 340 -4.54 26.05 -9.85
CA PRO A 340 -3.76 27.19 -9.36
C PRO A 340 -3.63 27.27 -7.84
#